data_AF-A0A661C159-F1
#
_entry.id   AF-A0A661C159-F1
#
_cell.length_a   1.000
_cell.length_b   1.000
_cell.length_c   1.000
_cell.angle_alpha   90.00
_cell.angle_beta   90.00
_cell.angle_gamma   90.00
#
_symmetry.space_group_name_H-M   'P 1'
#
loop_
_entity.id
_entity.type
_entity.pdbx_description
1 polymer ?
#
loop_
_entity_poly.entity_id
_entity_poly.type
_entity_poly.pdbx_seq_one_letter_code
_entity_poly.pdbx_strand_id
1 'polypeptide(L)'
;MNVLFRLTSCLALAVFLVSCASTDERVSAEDAYGGAGPGELGNYKYDAWRPNDSGAYEAINVLLDEADVLIENRAYDAAADKLERVLRIKPEYAPAWSRLSWLALQMNSPKRSVQMARRSNSFAFSNPELQTLNWTFIRTASKVLNDEDSYFRANQKIESLKIF
;
A
#
# COMPACT_ATOMS: atom_id res chain seq x y z
N MET A 1 -28.83 -66.24 -20.77
CA MET A 1 -27.38 -66.24 -21.04
C MET A 1 -26.67 -65.65 -19.83
N ASN A 2 -26.02 -66.54 -19.06
CA ASN A 2 -24.75 -66.40 -18.29
C ASN A 2 -24.57 -65.10 -17.47
N VAL A 3 -24.70 -65.08 -16.14
CA VAL A 3 -23.87 -65.71 -15.09
C VAL A 3 -22.36 -65.42 -15.28
N LEU A 4 -21.71 -65.02 -14.17
CA LEU A 4 -20.29 -65.29 -13.83
C LEU A 4 -19.29 -64.32 -14.53
N PHE A 5 -18.42 -63.54 -13.88
CA PHE A 5 -17.29 -63.95 -13.05
C PHE A 5 -16.58 -62.68 -12.48
N ARG A 6 -16.40 -62.63 -11.15
CA ARG A 6 -15.14 -62.33 -10.40
C ARG A 6 -14.39 -61.01 -10.72
N LEU A 7 -14.18 -60.08 -9.77
CA LEU A 7 -13.31 -60.22 -8.59
C LEU A 7 -12.01 -61.00 -8.89
N THR A 8 -11.12 -60.41 -9.69
CA THR A 8 -9.70 -60.78 -9.70
C THR A 8 -8.83 -59.55 -9.88
N SER A 9 -8.43 -59.03 -8.73
CA SER A 9 -7.15 -58.33 -8.54
C SER A 9 -6.02 -59.28 -8.94
N CYS A 10 -5.19 -58.87 -9.90
CA CYS A 10 -3.83 -59.38 -10.17
C CYS A 10 -3.13 -58.26 -10.96
N LEU A 11 -2.41 -57.36 -10.29
CA LEU A 11 -1.00 -57.52 -9.93
C LEU A 11 -0.12 -57.73 -11.17
N ALA A 12 0.45 -56.65 -11.71
CA ALA A 12 1.75 -56.70 -12.36
C ALA A 12 2.32 -55.29 -12.62
N LEU A 13 3.48 -55.07 -11.99
CA LEU A 13 4.61 -54.26 -12.46
C LEU A 13 4.40 -52.78 -12.78
N ALA A 14 4.95 -51.92 -11.91
CA ALA A 14 6.24 -51.31 -12.22
C ALA A 14 6.82 -50.67 -10.96
N VAL A 15 7.82 -51.36 -10.40
CA VAL A 15 8.79 -50.76 -9.49
C VAL A 15 9.63 -49.79 -10.33
N PHE A 16 9.49 -48.49 -10.09
CA PHE A 16 10.52 -47.53 -10.44
C PHE A 16 10.99 -46.84 -9.17
N LEU A 17 12.07 -47.41 -8.60
CA LEU A 17 12.98 -46.71 -7.73
C LEU A 17 13.71 -45.66 -8.57
N VAL A 18 13.35 -44.40 -8.42
CA VAL A 18 14.24 -43.29 -8.76
C VAL A 18 14.47 -42.49 -7.49
N SER A 19 15.59 -42.83 -6.86
CA SER A 19 16.26 -42.06 -5.84
C SER A 19 16.90 -40.84 -6.51
N CYS A 20 16.34 -39.66 -6.24
CA CYS A 20 17.12 -38.43 -6.18
C CYS A 20 16.70 -37.70 -4.91
N ALA A 21 17.50 -37.88 -3.86
CA ALA A 21 17.56 -36.93 -2.77
C ALA A 21 18.06 -35.61 -3.37
N SER A 22 17.17 -34.65 -3.50
CA SER A 22 17.52 -33.24 -3.67
C SER A 22 16.89 -32.53 -2.50
N THR A 23 17.74 -32.22 -1.53
CA THR A 23 17.48 -31.22 -0.52
C THR A 23 17.42 -29.87 -1.22
N ASP A 24 16.26 -29.53 -1.78
CA ASP A 24 15.93 -28.13 -2.00
C ASP A 24 15.35 -27.60 -0.69
N GLU A 25 16.25 -26.94 0.03
CA GLU A 25 15.96 -25.88 0.97
C GLU A 25 14.74 -25.11 0.45
N ARG A 26 13.57 -25.27 1.09
CA ARG A 26 12.47 -24.33 0.88
C ARG A 26 12.94 -23.02 1.50
N VAL A 27 13.69 -22.27 0.72
CA VAL A 27 13.91 -20.84 0.90
C VAL A 27 12.54 -20.28 1.23
N SER A 28 12.42 -19.79 2.46
CA SER A 28 11.30 -19.02 2.95
C SER A 28 10.87 -18.04 1.86
N ALA A 29 9.56 -17.87 1.70
CA ALA A 29 8.97 -16.93 0.76
C ALA A 29 9.24 -15.47 1.17
N GLU A 30 10.52 -15.09 1.25
CA GLU A 30 11.01 -13.79 1.69
C GLU A 30 11.83 -13.08 0.59
N ASP A 31 12.29 -13.79 -0.46
CA ASP A 31 13.17 -13.18 -1.48
C ASP A 31 12.66 -13.34 -2.94
N ALA A 32 11.51 -12.74 -3.24
CA ALA A 32 11.09 -12.45 -4.62
C ALA A 32 10.42 -11.07 -4.74
N TYR A 33 11.27 -10.06 -4.88
CA TYR A 33 11.11 -8.79 -5.58
C TYR A 33 9.71 -8.39 -6.10
N GLY A 34 9.23 -7.21 -5.64
CA GLY A 34 8.65 -6.22 -6.57
C GLY A 34 7.13 -6.08 -6.62
N GLY A 35 6.45 -5.96 -5.48
CA GLY A 35 5.06 -5.52 -5.49
C GLY A 35 4.57 -5.23 -4.09
N ALA A 36 4.17 -3.98 -3.84
CA ALA A 36 3.43 -3.60 -2.64
C ALA A 36 2.30 -4.59 -2.40
N GLY A 37 2.51 -5.50 -1.45
CA GLY A 37 1.47 -6.39 -0.99
C GLY A 37 0.36 -5.58 -0.33
N PRO A 38 -0.83 -6.18 -0.11
CA PRO A 38 -1.96 -5.55 0.58
C PRO A 38 -1.64 -4.95 1.96
N GLY A 39 -0.46 -5.25 2.54
CA GLY A 39 0.01 -4.73 3.82
C GLY A 39 0.58 -3.31 3.80
N GLU A 40 1.10 -2.78 2.68
CA GLU A 40 1.75 -1.44 2.66
C GLU A 40 0.75 -0.28 2.85
N LEU A 41 -0.52 -0.49 2.47
CA LEU A 41 -1.62 0.48 2.66
C LEU A 41 -2.48 0.21 3.89
N GLY A 42 -2.26 -0.91 4.60
CA GLY A 42 -3.02 -1.29 5.78
C GLY A 42 -2.66 -0.47 7.03
N ASN A 43 -1.53 0.22 7.02
CA ASN A 43 -1.10 1.10 8.11
C ASN A 43 -1.55 2.54 7.83
N TYR A 44 -2.35 3.13 8.71
CA TYR A 44 -2.76 4.54 8.64
C TYR A 44 -1.90 5.45 9.56
N LYS A 45 -0.92 4.89 10.28
CA LYS A 45 0.01 5.64 11.12
C LYS A 45 1.40 5.64 10.48
N TYR A 46 1.54 6.38 9.39
CA TYR A 46 2.84 6.58 8.74
C TYR A 46 3.67 7.59 9.53
N ASP A 47 4.94 7.26 9.79
CA ASP A 47 5.85 8.17 10.48
C ASP A 47 6.07 9.48 9.69
N ALA A 48 5.99 9.42 8.36
CA ALA A 48 6.04 10.59 7.48
C ALA A 48 4.89 11.60 7.70
N TRP A 49 3.84 11.23 8.43
CA TRP A 49 2.75 12.12 8.80
C TRP A 49 2.91 12.78 10.16
N ARG A 50 3.96 12.44 10.91
CA ARG A 50 4.20 13.06 12.22
C ARG A 50 4.62 14.52 12.03
N PRO A 51 4.03 15.47 12.78
CA PRO A 51 4.50 16.85 12.78
C PRO A 51 5.94 16.93 13.29
N ASN A 52 6.84 17.57 12.55
CA ASN A 52 8.23 17.79 12.98
C ASN A 52 8.36 18.90 14.04
N ASP A 53 7.33 19.70 14.25
CA ASP A 53 7.36 20.83 15.18
C ASP A 53 6.02 20.93 15.94
N SER A 54 5.99 20.35 17.14
CA SER A 54 4.78 20.16 17.94
C SER A 54 4.29 21.45 18.63
N GLY A 55 5.11 22.51 18.66
CA GLY A 55 4.80 23.75 19.39
C GLY A 55 4.00 24.80 18.61
N ALA A 56 4.12 24.83 17.28
CA ALA A 56 3.58 25.94 16.48
C ALA A 56 2.14 25.74 15.94
N TYR A 57 1.49 24.60 16.25
CA TYR A 57 0.27 24.20 15.54
C TYR A 57 -0.76 23.41 16.37
N GLU A 58 -1.05 23.85 17.59
CA GLU A 58 -2.02 23.18 18.49
C GLU A 58 -3.36 22.85 17.81
N ALA A 59 -3.97 23.82 17.13
CA ALA A 59 -5.25 23.62 16.43
C ALA A 59 -5.15 22.60 15.26
N ILE A 60 -4.00 22.53 14.58
CA ILE A 60 -3.77 21.52 13.53
C ILE A 60 -3.63 20.14 14.19
N ASN A 61 -2.87 20.03 15.27
CA ASN A 61 -2.66 18.76 15.97
C ASN A 61 -3.99 18.18 16.46
N VAL A 62 -4.86 19.00 17.06
CA VAL A 62 -6.21 18.57 17.45
C VAL A 62 -7.00 18.01 16.26
N LEU A 63 -6.97 18.68 15.11
CA LEU A 63 -7.67 18.21 13.91
C LEU A 63 -7.06 16.93 13.33
N LEU A 64 -5.74 16.77 13.41
CA LEU A 64 -5.04 15.55 12.98
C LEU A 64 -5.38 14.38 13.90
N ASP A 65 -5.41 14.59 15.22
CA ASP A 65 -5.80 13.56 16.20
C ASP A 65 -7.26 13.14 16.00
N GLU A 66 -8.17 14.11 15.80
CA GLU A 66 -9.57 13.82 15.45
C GLU A 66 -9.68 13.03 14.14
N ALA A 67 -8.91 13.38 13.12
CA ALA A 67 -8.88 12.66 11.85
C ALA A 67 -8.41 11.21 12.05
N ASP A 68 -7.38 10.99 12.87
CA ASP A 68 -6.83 9.66 13.13
C ASP A 68 -7.83 8.77 13.88
N VAL A 69 -8.53 9.31 14.88
CA VAL A 69 -9.65 8.60 15.55
C VAL A 69 -10.77 8.25 14.57
N LEU A 70 -11.11 9.16 13.64
CA LEU A 70 -12.14 8.89 12.64
C LEU A 70 -11.69 7.84 11.62
N ILE A 71 -10.41 7.83 11.23
CA ILE A 71 -9.81 6.80 10.38
C ILE A 71 -9.85 5.43 11.06
N GLU A 72 -9.49 5.36 12.34
CA GLU A 72 -9.57 4.13 13.16
C GLU A 72 -10.99 3.56 13.17
N ASN A 73 -11.98 4.43 13.23
CA ASN A 73 -13.41 4.07 13.19
C ASN A 73 -13.97 3.89 11.77
N ARG A 74 -13.14 3.93 10.73
CA ARG A 74 -13.53 3.88 9.31
C ARG A 74 -14.53 4.96 8.87
N ALA A 75 -14.63 6.05 9.63
CA ALA A 75 -15.46 7.20 9.31
C ALA A 75 -14.73 8.13 8.33
N TYR A 76 -14.46 7.63 7.12
CA TYR A 76 -13.54 8.26 6.16
C TYR A 76 -13.99 9.63 5.67
N ASP A 77 -15.28 9.86 5.46
CA ASP A 77 -15.80 11.17 5.06
C ASP A 77 -15.56 12.21 6.16
N ALA A 78 -15.88 11.87 7.41
CA ALA A 78 -15.64 12.74 8.55
C ALA A 78 -14.14 13.00 8.78
N ALA A 79 -13.28 11.99 8.57
CA ALA A 79 -11.83 12.17 8.63
C ALA A 79 -11.34 13.13 7.54
N ALA A 80 -11.87 13.02 6.32
CA ALA A 80 -11.55 13.94 5.22
C ALA A 80 -11.94 15.39 5.59
N ASP A 81 -13.09 15.61 6.21
CA ASP A 81 -13.51 16.94 6.66
C ASP A 81 -12.51 17.59 7.64
N LYS A 82 -11.95 16.80 8.57
CA LYS A 82 -10.91 17.28 9.51
C LYS A 82 -9.64 17.66 8.77
N LEU A 83 -9.18 16.83 7.85
CA LEU A 83 -7.99 17.09 7.05
C LEU A 83 -8.17 18.30 6.13
N GLU A 84 -9.34 18.47 5.52
CA GLU A 84 -9.65 19.67 4.73
C GLU A 84 -9.70 20.92 5.60
N ARG A 85 -10.11 20.80 6.88
CA ARG A 85 -10.02 21.92 7.84
C ARG A 85 -8.57 22.26 8.18
N VAL A 86 -7.68 21.28 8.32
CA VAL A 86 -6.24 21.53 8.44
C VAL A 86 -5.75 22.34 7.24
N LEU A 87 -6.18 21.97 6.03
CA LEU A 87 -5.79 22.66 4.80
C LEU A 87 -6.40 24.06 4.65
N ARG A 88 -7.54 24.35 5.30
CA ARG A 88 -8.05 25.73 5.41
C ARG A 88 -7.19 26.61 6.31
N ILE A 89 -6.54 26.03 7.33
CA ILE A 89 -5.62 26.73 8.23
C ILE A 89 -4.24 26.88 7.56
N LYS A 90 -3.74 25.80 6.95
CA LYS A 90 -2.42 25.74 6.31
C LYS A 90 -2.52 24.99 4.97
N PRO A 91 -2.79 25.69 3.85
CA PRO A 91 -2.98 25.08 2.54
C PRO A 91 -1.79 24.28 2.01
N GLU A 92 -0.57 24.60 2.46
CA GLU A 92 0.69 23.94 2.11
C GLU A 92 1.09 22.81 3.07
N TYR A 93 0.22 22.41 4.01
CA TYR A 93 0.53 21.33 4.94
C TYR A 93 0.50 19.96 4.24
N ALA A 94 1.67 19.55 3.71
CA ALA A 94 1.85 18.34 2.92
C ALA A 94 1.28 17.06 3.57
N PRO A 95 1.47 16.78 4.88
CA PRO A 95 0.94 15.58 5.50
C PRO A 95 -0.59 15.44 5.39
N ALA A 96 -1.37 16.52 5.46
CA ALA A 96 -2.82 16.44 5.30
C ALA A 96 -3.24 16.06 3.88
N TRP A 97 -2.56 16.60 2.85
CA TRP A 97 -2.76 16.17 1.46
C TRP A 97 -2.40 14.69 1.26
N SER A 98 -1.33 14.21 1.91
CA SER A 98 -0.92 12.80 1.87
C SER A 98 -1.98 11.89 2.52
N ARG A 99 -2.51 12.26 3.69
CA ARG A 99 -3.60 11.55 4.37
C ARG A 99 -4.87 11.49 3.52
N LEU A 100 -5.24 12.59 2.85
CA LEU A 100 -6.36 12.62 1.90
C LEU A 100 -6.14 11.69 0.70
N SER A 101 -4.90 11.52 0.25
CA SER A 101 -4.57 10.55 -0.80
C SER A 101 -4.83 9.12 -0.35
N TRP A 102 -4.38 8.76 0.86
CA TRP A 102 -4.61 7.45 1.44
C TRP A 102 -6.10 7.18 1.62
N LEU A 103 -6.85 8.12 2.20
CA LEU A 103 -8.32 8.04 2.35
C LEU A 103 -9.01 7.81 1.00
N ALA A 104 -8.58 8.51 -0.05
CA ALA A 104 -9.13 8.34 -1.38
C ALA A 104 -8.93 6.91 -1.93
N LEU A 105 -7.82 6.24 -1.61
CA LEU A 105 -7.63 4.82 -1.94
C LEU A 105 -8.60 3.92 -1.15
N GLN A 106 -8.81 4.19 0.15
CA GLN A 106 -9.77 3.44 0.97
C GLN A 106 -11.21 3.57 0.46
N MET A 107 -11.55 4.73 -0.11
CA MET A 107 -12.86 5.03 -0.68
C MET A 107 -12.96 4.70 -2.19
N ASN A 108 -12.08 3.84 -2.71
CA ASN A 108 -12.06 3.41 -4.11
C ASN A 108 -12.08 4.59 -5.12
N SER A 109 -11.38 5.68 -4.79
CA SER A 109 -11.28 6.91 -5.57
C SER A 109 -9.84 7.17 -6.04
N PRO A 110 -9.25 6.28 -6.87
CA PRO A 110 -7.83 6.31 -7.22
C PRO A 110 -7.41 7.60 -7.95
N LYS A 111 -8.27 8.19 -8.80
CA LYS A 111 -7.98 9.48 -9.45
C LYS A 111 -7.78 10.60 -8.43
N ARG A 112 -8.62 10.64 -7.39
CA ARG A 112 -8.51 11.60 -6.29
C ARG A 112 -7.22 11.35 -5.51
N SER A 113 -6.87 10.09 -5.24
CA SER A 113 -5.60 9.74 -4.59
C SER A 113 -4.39 10.33 -5.34
N VAL A 114 -4.30 10.12 -6.66
CA VAL A 114 -3.21 10.69 -7.46
C VAL A 114 -3.12 12.22 -7.34
N GLN A 115 -4.26 12.91 -7.41
CA GLN A 115 -4.30 14.37 -7.28
C GLN A 115 -3.77 14.84 -5.91
N MET A 116 -4.25 14.22 -4.82
CA MET A 116 -3.86 14.58 -3.46
C MET A 116 -2.39 14.28 -3.18
N ALA A 117 -1.88 13.12 -3.62
CA ALA A 117 -0.48 12.76 -3.47
C ALA A 117 0.45 13.69 -4.27
N ARG A 118 0.07 14.08 -5.50
CA ARG A 118 0.84 15.05 -6.30
C ARG A 118 0.87 16.42 -5.62
N ARG A 119 -0.27 16.86 -5.07
CA ARG A 119 -0.35 18.11 -4.31
C ARG A 119 0.53 18.07 -3.06
N SER A 120 0.51 16.98 -2.32
CA SER A 120 1.40 16.74 -1.18
C SER A 120 2.88 16.85 -1.59
N ASN A 121 3.28 16.19 -2.68
CA ASN A 121 4.66 16.25 -3.20
C ASN A 121 5.09 17.68 -3.59
N SER A 122 4.17 18.53 -4.05
CA SER A 122 4.48 19.94 -4.33
C SER A 122 4.77 20.79 -3.08
N PHE A 123 4.61 20.23 -1.88
CA PHE A 123 4.93 20.87 -0.61
C PHE A 123 5.91 20.08 0.26
N ALA A 124 6.25 18.84 -0.11
CA ALA A 124 7.08 17.92 0.66
C ALA A 124 8.60 18.02 0.35
N PHE A 125 9.09 19.13 -0.20
CA PHE A 125 10.43 19.24 -0.81
C PHE A 125 11.59 18.76 0.08
N SER A 126 11.53 19.00 1.39
CA SER A 126 12.57 18.63 2.37
C SER A 126 12.22 17.38 3.19
N ASN A 127 11.30 16.54 2.70
CA ASN A 127 10.84 15.35 3.40
C ASN A 127 10.79 14.15 2.42
N PRO A 128 11.94 13.49 2.16
CA PRO A 128 12.03 12.37 1.22
C PRO A 128 11.15 11.17 1.63
N GLU A 129 10.91 10.97 2.92
CA GLU A 129 10.04 9.91 3.44
C GLU A 129 8.58 10.16 3.02
N LEU A 130 8.08 11.38 3.19
CA LEU A 130 6.74 11.78 2.77
C LEU A 130 6.62 11.75 1.25
N GLN A 131 7.67 12.16 0.52
CA GLN A 131 7.67 12.04 -0.94
C GLN A 131 7.54 10.59 -1.38
N THR A 132 8.33 9.70 -0.78
CA THR A 132 8.30 8.26 -1.06
C THR A 132 6.91 7.69 -0.79
N LEU A 133 6.31 8.03 0.35
CA LEU A 133 4.95 7.61 0.70
C LEU A 133 3.91 8.08 -0.34
N ASN A 134 3.97 9.35 -0.77
CA ASN A 134 3.06 9.87 -1.78
C ASN A 134 3.24 9.16 -3.13
N TRP A 135 4.48 8.85 -3.53
CA TRP A 135 4.73 8.07 -4.74
C TRP A 135 4.21 6.64 -4.63
N THR A 136 4.26 6.03 -3.45
CA THR A 136 3.61 4.73 -3.20
C THR A 136 2.09 4.81 -3.42
N PHE A 137 1.43 5.88 -2.97
CA PHE A 137 0.00 6.07 -3.25
C PHE A 137 -0.29 6.26 -4.74
N ILE A 138 0.53 7.06 -5.44
CA ILE A 138 0.40 7.24 -6.90
C ILE A 138 0.58 5.90 -7.62
N ARG A 139 1.59 5.11 -7.26
CA ARG A 139 1.83 3.77 -7.82
C ARG A 139 0.61 2.88 -7.65
N THR A 140 0.07 2.78 -6.43
CA THR A 140 -1.09 1.94 -6.16
C THR A 140 -2.34 2.42 -6.92
N ALA A 141 -2.62 3.72 -6.90
CA ALA A 141 -3.72 4.29 -7.65
C ALA A 141 -3.59 4.03 -9.16
N SER A 142 -2.37 4.15 -9.71
CA SER A 142 -2.09 3.95 -11.14
C SER A 142 -2.31 2.50 -11.55
N LYS A 143 -1.95 1.53 -10.70
CA LYS A 143 -2.24 0.11 -10.92
C LYS A 143 -3.75 -0.16 -11.01
N VAL A 144 -4.56 0.44 -10.13
CA VAL A 144 -6.03 0.31 -10.18
C VAL A 144 -6.60 0.96 -11.44
N LEU A 145 -5.98 2.04 -11.91
CA LEU A 145 -6.41 2.77 -13.10
C LEU A 145 -5.91 2.16 -14.43
N ASN A 146 -5.04 1.14 -14.38
CA ASN A 146 -4.26 0.66 -15.54
C ASN A 146 -3.49 1.79 -16.26
N ASP A 147 -2.94 2.75 -15.49
CA ASP A 147 -2.06 3.82 -15.96
C ASP A 147 -0.59 3.39 -15.81
N GLU A 148 -0.10 2.67 -16.81
CA GLU A 148 1.26 2.12 -16.82
C GLU A 148 2.33 3.21 -16.74
N ASP A 149 2.17 4.32 -17.47
CA ASP A 149 3.15 5.42 -17.48
C ASP A 149 3.32 6.04 -16.08
N SER A 150 2.22 6.33 -15.39
CA SER A 150 2.26 6.84 -14.02
C SER A 150 2.81 5.80 -13.05
N TYR A 151 2.49 4.52 -13.25
CA TYR A 151 3.01 3.42 -12.43
C TYR A 151 4.54 3.32 -12.53
N PHE A 152 5.11 3.29 -13.75
CA PHE A 152 6.54 3.23 -13.97
C PHE A 152 7.26 4.46 -13.42
N ARG A 153 6.71 5.65 -13.67
CA ARG A 153 7.27 6.90 -13.12
C ARG A 153 7.29 6.91 -11.60
N ALA A 154 6.24 6.39 -10.96
CA ALA A 154 6.19 6.31 -9.50
C ALA A 154 7.27 5.38 -8.95
N ASN A 155 7.50 4.22 -9.57
CA ASN A 155 8.60 3.31 -9.20
C ASN A 155 9.98 3.99 -9.32
N GLN A 156 10.25 4.64 -10.44
CA GLN A 156 11.52 5.38 -10.62
C GLN A 156 11.74 6.43 -9.52
N LYS A 157 10.68 7.14 -9.14
CA LYS A 157 10.75 8.14 -8.09
C LYS A 157 11.00 7.54 -6.71
N ILE A 158 10.30 6.47 -6.36
CA ILE A 158 10.52 5.73 -5.11
C ILE A 158 11.99 5.29 -5.01
N GLU A 159 12.54 4.67 -6.06
CA GLU A 159 13.93 4.22 -6.03
C GLU A 159 14.92 5.39 -5.92
N SER A 160 14.67 6.51 -6.61
CA SER A 160 15.55 7.69 -6.52
C SER A 160 15.60 8.32 -5.13
N LEU A 161 14.55 8.13 -4.32
CA LEU A 161 14.45 8.73 -2.98
C LEU A 161 15.06 7.86 -1.88
N LYS A 162 15.24 6.54 -2.11
CA LYS A 162 15.88 5.61 -1.17
C LYS A 162 17.40 5.83 -0.99
N ILE A 163 17.99 6.67 -1.83
CA ILE A 163 19.46 6.88 -1.90
C ILE A 163 19.91 7.93 -0.85
N PHE A 164 18.97 8.57 -0.14
CA PHE A 164 19.21 9.57 0.90
C PHE A 164 18.81 9.04 2.28
#